data_AF-A0A924HVQ5-F1
#
_entry.id   AF-A0A924HVQ5-F1
#
_cell.length_a   1.000
_cell.length_b   1.000
_cell.length_c   1.000
_cell.angle_alpha   90.00
_cell.angle_beta   90.00
_cell.angle_gamma   90.00
#
_symmetry.space_group_name_H-M   'P 1'
#
loop_
_entity.id
_entity.type
_entity.pdbx_description
1 polymer ?
#
loop_
_entity_poly.entity_id
_entity_poly.type
_entity_poly.pdbx_seq_one_letter_code
_entity_poly.pdbx_strand_id
1 'polypeptide(L)'
;SEVISGSTRLKAGTAQKIALNTFSSALMVRLNKVYGNLMVDLKATNAKLVRRAIALTMRAAECDELTARRTLAQCDQQVNVAVVAIRLGLDVGQARSRLDQVGGSVRQALRGD
;
A
#
# COMPACT_ATOMS: atom_id res chain seq x y z
N SER A 1 -35.32 -7.13 -10.38
CA SER A 1 -35.52 -7.29 -11.83
C SER A 1 -34.25 -6.93 -12.56
N GLU A 2 -33.98 -7.52 -13.72
CA GLU A 2 -32.97 -7.03 -14.67
C GLU A 2 -33.67 -6.31 -15.83
N VAL A 3 -32.96 -5.44 -16.56
CA VAL A 3 -33.52 -4.77 -17.75
C VAL A 3 -33.76 -5.77 -18.89
N ILE A 4 -32.86 -6.75 -19.03
CA ILE A 4 -33.05 -7.92 -19.88
C ILE A 4 -33.33 -9.09 -18.94
N SER A 5 -34.51 -9.70 -19.06
CA SER A 5 -34.91 -10.83 -18.19
C SER A 5 -33.84 -11.93 -18.22
N GLY A 6 -33.37 -12.35 -17.04
CA GLY A 6 -32.35 -13.38 -16.88
C GLY A 6 -30.89 -12.94 -17.10
N SER A 7 -30.60 -11.73 -17.58
CA SER A 7 -29.22 -11.28 -17.86
C SER A 7 -28.50 -10.78 -16.60
N THR A 8 -28.18 -11.68 -15.67
CA THR A 8 -27.57 -11.38 -14.35
C THR A 8 -26.19 -10.74 -14.41
N ARG A 9 -25.49 -10.78 -15.55
CA ARG A 9 -24.22 -10.05 -15.73
C ARG A 9 -24.35 -8.51 -15.58
N LEU A 10 -25.57 -7.99 -15.57
CA LEU A 10 -25.88 -6.56 -15.46
C LEU A 10 -25.90 -6.11 -14.00
N LYS A 11 -27.08 -5.94 -13.38
CA LYS A 11 -27.17 -5.38 -12.02
C LYS A 11 -26.63 -6.34 -10.98
N ALA A 12 -26.99 -7.63 -11.05
CA ALA A 12 -26.46 -8.62 -10.12
C ALA A 12 -24.93 -8.75 -10.19
N GLY A 13 -24.35 -8.83 -11.39
CA GLY A 13 -22.89 -8.87 -11.57
C GLY A 13 -22.19 -7.59 -11.08
N THR A 14 -22.78 -6.42 -11.31
CA THR A 14 -22.25 -5.15 -10.77
C THR A 14 -22.31 -5.12 -9.25
N ALA A 15 -23.42 -5.58 -8.64
CA ALA A 15 -23.56 -5.67 -7.19
C ALA A 15 -22.52 -6.63 -6.58
N GLN A 16 -22.30 -7.78 -7.20
CA GLN A 16 -21.27 -8.74 -6.78
C GLN A 16 -19.86 -8.13 -6.83
N LYS A 17 -19.52 -7.41 -7.90
CA LYS A 17 -18.23 -6.71 -8.01
C LYS A 17 -18.05 -5.68 -6.89
N ILE A 18 -19.08 -4.88 -6.60
CA ILE A 18 -19.04 -3.89 -5.53
C ILE A 18 -18.84 -4.58 -4.18
N ALA A 19 -19.59 -5.65 -3.90
CA ALA A 19 -19.47 -6.42 -2.65
C ALA A 19 -18.06 -7.01 -2.48
N LEU A 20 -17.52 -7.67 -3.51
CA LEU A 20 -16.19 -8.28 -3.47
C LEU A 20 -15.06 -7.24 -3.35
N ASN A 21 -15.16 -6.13 -4.08
CA ASN A 21 -14.17 -5.04 -3.99
C ASN A 21 -14.20 -4.39 -2.61
N THR A 22 -15.38 -4.17 -2.06
CA THR A 22 -15.54 -3.59 -0.71
C THR A 22 -14.95 -4.52 0.34
N PHE A 23 -15.32 -5.80 0.30
CA PHE A 23 -14.85 -6.80 1.25
C PHE A 23 -13.33 -6.96 1.21
N SER A 24 -12.76 -7.20 0.02
CA SER A 24 -11.30 -7.37 -0.12
C SER A 24 -10.53 -6.11 0.27
N SER A 25 -11.01 -4.91 -0.10
CA SER A 25 -10.38 -3.65 0.29
C SER A 25 -10.42 -3.42 1.80
N ALA A 26 -11.56 -3.69 2.45
CA ALA A 26 -11.70 -3.56 3.90
C ALA A 26 -10.75 -4.52 4.65
N LEU A 27 -10.61 -5.77 4.17
CA LEU A 27 -9.64 -6.71 4.71
C LEU A 27 -8.20 -6.19 4.57
N MET A 28 -7.81 -5.70 3.40
CA MET A 28 -6.45 -5.19 3.17
C MET A 28 -6.12 -3.96 4.02
N VAL A 29 -7.10 -3.10 4.30
CA VAL A 29 -6.97 -2.01 5.27
C VAL A 29 -6.74 -2.55 6.68
N ARG A 30 -7.52 -3.56 7.11
CA ARG A 30 -7.39 -4.19 8.43
C ARG A 30 -6.08 -4.96 8.60
N LEU A 31 -5.52 -5.49 7.51
CA LEU A 31 -4.23 -6.18 7.45
C LEU A 31 -3.04 -5.21 7.29
N ASN A 32 -3.23 -3.91 7.55
CA ASN A 32 -2.17 -2.90 7.49
C ASN A 32 -1.49 -2.72 6.12
N LYS A 33 -2.14 -3.12 5.02
CA LYS A 33 -1.58 -2.98 3.65
C LYS A 33 -1.75 -1.57 3.07
N VAL A 34 -2.40 -0.69 3.83
CA VAL A 34 -2.71 0.70 3.48
C VAL A 34 -2.27 1.61 4.62
N TYR A 35 -1.67 2.75 4.29
CA TYR A 35 -1.34 3.82 5.22
C TYR A 35 -2.12 5.09 4.84
N GLY A 36 -3.03 5.54 5.71
CA GLY A 36 -4.00 6.56 5.32
C GLY A 36 -4.90 6.04 4.20
N ASN A 37 -4.81 6.64 3.02
CA ASN A 37 -5.45 6.17 1.79
C ASN A 37 -4.44 5.68 0.73
N LEU A 38 -3.18 5.45 1.13
CA LEU A 38 -2.09 5.06 0.26
C LEU A 38 -1.84 3.55 0.35
N MET A 39 -1.84 2.85 -0.78
CA MET A 39 -1.52 1.42 -0.86
C MET A 39 0.00 1.23 -0.71
N VAL A 40 0.47 0.86 0.48
CA VAL A 40 1.91 0.78 0.80
C VAL A 40 2.49 -0.62 0.67
N ASP A 41 1.66 -1.64 0.46
CA ASP A 41 2.08 -3.02 0.17
C ASP A 41 1.76 -3.43 -1.27
N LEU A 42 2.43 -2.75 -2.22
CA LEU A 42 2.30 -3.05 -3.65
C LEU A 42 3.57 -3.72 -4.17
N LYS A 43 3.43 -4.62 -5.15
CA LYS A 43 4.57 -5.23 -5.86
C LYS A 43 4.85 -4.45 -7.14
N ALA A 44 6.00 -3.81 -7.22
CA ALA A 44 6.40 -3.00 -8.38
C ALA A 44 6.95 -3.86 -9.54
N THR A 45 6.08 -4.57 -10.25
CA THR A 45 6.49 -5.54 -11.30
C THR A 45 6.68 -4.95 -12.70
N ASN A 46 6.40 -3.66 -12.88
CA ASN A 46 6.55 -2.97 -14.16
C ASN A 46 6.82 -1.48 -13.95
N ALA A 47 7.27 -0.79 -15.01
CA ALA A 47 7.63 0.63 -14.96
C ALA A 47 6.50 1.54 -14.42
N LYS A 48 5.23 1.22 -14.71
CA LYS A 48 4.08 1.97 -14.17
C LYS A 48 3.98 1.81 -12.65
N LEU A 49 4.13 0.59 -12.13
CA LEU A 49 4.06 0.33 -10.70
C LEU A 49 5.30 0.84 -9.96
N VAL A 50 6.48 0.86 -10.58
CA VAL A 50 7.68 1.51 -10.03
C VAL A 50 7.45 3.02 -9.88
N ARG A 51 6.95 3.70 -10.92
CA ARG A 51 6.59 5.13 -10.81
C ARG A 51 5.54 5.38 -9.73
N ARG A 52 4.56 4.48 -9.59
CA ARG A 52 3.55 4.57 -8.54
C ARG A 52 4.17 4.38 -7.15
N ALA A 53 5.09 3.43 -6.96
CA ALA A 53 5.77 3.21 -5.69
C ALA A 53 6.52 4.48 -5.24
N ILE A 54 7.28 5.11 -6.16
CA ILE A 54 8.00 6.37 -5.90
C ILE A 54 7.02 7.47 -5.45
N ALA A 55 5.95 7.70 -6.21
CA ALA A 55 4.96 8.72 -5.88
C ALA A 55 4.26 8.47 -4.52
N LEU A 56 4.02 7.20 -4.17
CA LEU A 56 3.44 6.84 -2.88
C LEU A 56 4.43 7.06 -1.74
N THR A 57 5.70 6.69 -1.92
CA THR A 57 6.76 6.95 -0.93
C THR A 57 6.93 8.45 -0.70
N MET A 58 7.03 9.26 -1.76
CA MET A 58 7.13 10.72 -1.62
C MET A 58 5.97 11.31 -0.81
N ARG A 59 4.73 10.87 -1.08
CA ARG A 59 3.53 11.35 -0.38
C ARG A 59 3.46 10.88 1.06
N ALA A 60 3.86 9.64 1.35
CA ALA A 60 3.77 9.06 2.68
C ALA A 60 4.93 9.46 3.60
N ALA A 61 6.12 9.67 3.02
CA ALA A 61 7.34 10.02 3.73
C ALA A 61 7.64 11.52 3.72
N GLU A 62 6.90 12.32 2.92
CA GLU A 62 7.11 13.76 2.73
C GLU A 62 8.53 14.09 2.28
N CYS A 63 9.03 13.34 1.29
CA CYS A 63 10.39 13.50 0.76
C CYS A 63 10.38 13.81 -0.75
N ASP A 64 11.55 14.25 -1.25
CA ASP A 64 11.77 14.43 -2.68
C ASP A 64 11.88 13.08 -3.43
N GLU A 65 11.82 13.16 -4.76
CA GLU A 65 11.86 12.00 -5.65
C GLU A 65 13.19 11.25 -5.62
N LEU A 66 14.31 11.96 -5.50
CA LEU A 66 15.65 11.37 -5.50
C LEU A 66 15.86 10.55 -4.23
N THR A 67 15.45 11.08 -3.08
CA THR A 67 15.41 10.37 -1.79
C THR A 67 14.51 9.14 -1.88
N ALA A 68 13.28 9.29 -2.37
CA ALA A 68 12.33 8.18 -2.51
C ALA A 68 12.89 7.04 -3.40
N ARG A 69 13.47 7.39 -4.56
CA ARG A 69 14.04 6.42 -5.51
C ARG A 69 15.21 5.65 -4.91
N ARG A 70 16.13 6.35 -4.24
CA ARG A 70 17.31 5.74 -3.62
C ARG A 70 16.91 4.77 -2.53
N THR A 71 16.04 5.17 -1.60
CA THR A 71 15.59 4.30 -0.50
C THR A 71 14.78 3.12 -1.03
N LEU A 72 13.86 3.33 -1.98
CA LEU A 72 13.10 2.22 -2.58
C LEU A 72 14.00 1.18 -3.24
N ALA A 73 15.08 1.58 -3.89
CA ALA A 73 16.04 0.65 -4.49
C ALA A 73 16.74 -0.22 -3.42
N GLN A 74 16.99 0.34 -2.23
CA GLN A 74 17.58 -0.40 -1.10
C GLN A 74 16.54 -1.29 -0.38
N CYS A 75 15.25 -0.97 -0.49
CA CYS A 75 14.16 -1.69 0.16
C CYS A 75 13.48 -2.75 -0.73
N ASP A 76 14.09 -3.20 -1.82
CA ASP A 76 13.47 -4.10 -2.81
C ASP A 76 12.12 -3.58 -3.36
N GLN A 77 12.01 -2.25 -3.52
CA GLN A 77 10.79 -1.53 -3.92
C GLN A 77 9.62 -1.63 -2.94
N GLN A 78 9.86 -2.02 -1.68
CA GLN A 78 8.84 -2.06 -0.63
C GLN A 78 8.56 -0.65 -0.08
N VAL A 79 7.38 -0.11 -0.41
CA VAL A 79 6.98 1.25 -0.04
C VAL A 79 6.85 1.42 1.47
N ASN A 80 6.19 0.49 2.17
CA ASN A 80 6.06 0.53 3.63
C ASN A 80 7.42 0.63 4.35
N VAL A 81 8.41 -0.19 3.96
CA VAL A 81 9.76 -0.17 4.54
C VAL A 81 10.46 1.15 4.23
N ALA A 82 10.43 1.60 2.98
CA ALA A 82 11.04 2.87 2.58
C ALA A 82 10.47 4.07 3.33
N VAL A 83 9.14 4.11 3.54
CA VAL A 83 8.47 5.17 4.31
C VAL A 83 8.97 5.19 5.76
N VAL A 84 9.05 4.04 6.43
CA VAL A 84 9.54 3.96 7.81
C VAL A 84 11.01 4.34 7.90
N ALA A 85 11.85 3.85 6.98
CA ALA A 85 13.27 4.17 6.91
C ALA A 85 13.50 5.69 6.78
N ILE A 86 12.80 6.35 5.84
CA ILE A 86 12.94 7.79 5.61
C ILE A 86 12.43 8.60 6.81
N ARG A 87 11.24 8.29 7.31
CA ARG A 87 10.59 9.09 8.36
C ARG A 87 11.30 9.00 9.71
N LEU A 88 11.97 7.88 9.99
CA LEU A 88 12.68 7.65 11.26
C LEU A 88 14.21 7.73 11.13
N GLY A 89 14.74 7.95 9.92
CA GLY A 89 16.19 7.95 9.68
C GLY A 89 16.87 6.61 9.97
N LEU A 90 16.16 5.50 9.78
CA LEU A 90 16.65 4.15 10.06
C LEU A 90 17.28 3.50 8.83
N ASP A 91 18.17 2.55 9.04
CA ASP A 91 18.56 1.64 7.97
C ASP A 91 17.42 0.71 7.56
N VAL A 92 17.53 0.10 6.38
CA VAL A 92 16.48 -0.76 5.81
C VAL A 92 16.17 -1.98 6.70
N GLY A 93 17.18 -2.57 7.33
CA GLY A 93 17.02 -3.72 8.21
C GLY A 93 16.25 -3.35 9.48
N GLN A 94 16.62 -2.23 10.10
CA GLN A 94 15.91 -1.67 11.26
C GLN A 94 14.45 -1.32 10.92
N ALA A 95 14.22 -0.66 9.78
CA ALA A 95 12.87 -0.31 9.34
C ALA A 95 12.00 -1.56 9.09
N ARG A 96 12.57 -2.61 8.50
CA ARG A 96 11.87 -3.88 8.23
C ARG A 96 11.56 -4.61 9.55
N SER A 97 12.54 -4.74 10.44
CA SER A 97 12.35 -5.34 11.78
C SER A 97 11.28 -4.60 12.59
N ARG A 98 11.25 -3.27 12.52
CA ARG A 98 10.25 -2.46 13.23
C ARG A 98 8.83 -2.68 12.67
N LEU A 99 8.69 -2.79 11.36
CA LEU A 99 7.41 -3.13 10.74
C LEU A 99 6.93 -4.53 11.14
N ASP A 100 7.84 -5.51 11.21
CA ASP A 100 7.51 -6.88 11.59
C ASP A 100 6.98 -6.96 13.04
N GLN A 101 7.56 -6.19 13.95
CA GLN A 101 7.12 -6.10 15.35
C GLN A 101 5.69 -5.57 15.52
N VAL A 102 5.22 -4.72 14.60
CA VAL A 102 3.88 -4.11 14.64
C VAL A 102 2.94 -4.68 13.57
N GLY A 103 3.21 -5.89 13.08
CA GLY A 103 2.35 -6.58 12.12
C GLY A 103 2.17 -5.82 10.79
N GLY A 104 3.22 -5.15 10.32
CA GLY A 104 3.26 -4.40 9.07
C GLY A 104 2.58 -3.03 9.11
N SER A 105 2.13 -2.55 10.27
CA SER A 105 1.46 -1.27 10.40
C SER A 105 2.43 -0.09 10.31
N VAL A 106 2.48 0.60 9.17
CA VAL A 106 3.25 1.85 9.01
C VAL A 106 2.83 2.89 10.07
N ARG A 107 1.53 2.97 10.39
CA ARG A 107 1.03 3.92 11.41
C ARG A 107 1.63 3.63 12.78
N GLN A 108 1.65 2.36 13.21
CA GLN A 108 2.21 2.01 14.51
C GLN A 108 3.74 2.10 14.50
N ALA A 109 4.39 1.67 13.41
CA ALA A 109 5.84 1.75 13.27
C ALA A 109 6.37 3.19 13.43
N LEU A 110 5.64 4.19 12.91
CA LEU A 110 6.02 5.59 12.99
C LEU A 110 5.71 6.28 14.33
N ARG A 111 4.88 5.69 15.20
CA ARG A 111 4.45 6.38 16.43
C ARG A 111 5.51 6.45 17.52
N GLY A 112 6.55 5.61 17.48
CA GLY A 112 7.38 5.43 18.69
C GLY A 112 6.58 4.72 19.78
N ASP A 113 7.26 4.15 20.78
CA ASP A 113 6.60 3.76 22.03
C ASP A 113 6.06 5.00 22.76
#